data_AF-D5A9A3-F1
#
_entry.id   AF-D5A9A3-F1
#
_cell.length_a   1.000
_cell.length_b   1.000
_cell.length_c   1.000
_cell.angle_alpha   90.00
_cell.angle_beta   90.00
_cell.angle_gamma   90.00
#
_symmetry.space_group_name_H-M   'P 1'
#
loop_
_entity.id
_entity.type
_entity.pdbx_description
1 polymer ?
#
loop_
_entity_poly.entity_id
_entity_poly.type
_entity_poly.pdbx_seq_one_letter_code
_entity_poly.pdbx_strand_id
1 'polypeptide(L)'
;MEAKARRRLGCLRGLKIYIREAFRRRLNTMFYGAMVWDPWLIVCQIVCLQCLYYLSLGLFMWILVGSRVPRLTLLYFFDYSMLSASTVAGWCILAAFFFSALAGAGYMFFLIERAKKCLDFAATLYIIHLFLCLIYGGWPSSVTWWVSNGVGLAAMALLGEWLCIRRELRDIPIRARASV
;
A
#
# COMPACT_ATOMS: atom_id res chain seq x y z
N MET A 1 -13.14 -28.28 -23.55
CA MET A 1 -12.40 -26.98 -23.57
C MET A 1 -12.16 -26.42 -22.16
N GLU A 2 -13.12 -26.47 -21.23
CA GLU A 2 -13.00 -25.86 -19.89
C GLU A 2 -11.94 -26.48 -18.95
N ALA A 3 -11.70 -27.79 -19.03
CA ALA A 3 -10.73 -28.46 -18.15
C ALA A 3 -9.28 -27.99 -18.41
N LYS A 4 -8.95 -27.61 -19.65
CA LYS A 4 -7.63 -27.09 -20.04
C LYS A 4 -7.44 -25.65 -19.57
N ALA A 5 -8.51 -24.85 -19.55
CA ALA A 5 -8.52 -23.49 -19.01
C ALA A 5 -8.35 -23.46 -17.48
N ARG A 6 -9.04 -24.36 -16.75
CA ARG A 6 -8.90 -24.49 -15.28
C ARG A 6 -7.50 -24.91 -14.84
N ARG A 7 -6.84 -25.82 -15.58
CA ARG A 7 -5.43 -26.20 -15.31
C ARG A 7 -4.44 -25.07 -15.59
N ARG A 8 -4.66 -24.29 -16.66
CA ARG A 8 -3.84 -23.10 -16.96
C ARG A 8 -4.01 -22.01 -15.89
N LEU A 9 -5.22 -21.79 -15.39
CA LEU A 9 -5.48 -20.87 -14.28
C LEU A 9 -4.85 -21.34 -12.95
N GLY A 10 -4.84 -22.65 -12.69
CA GLY A 10 -4.13 -23.23 -11.53
C GLY A 10 -2.61 -23.07 -11.63
N CYS A 11 -2.03 -23.32 -12.80
CA CYS A 11 -0.61 -23.12 -13.07
C CYS A 11 -0.20 -21.64 -13.03
N LEU A 12 -1.03 -20.72 -13.56
CA LEU A 12 -0.80 -19.28 -13.46
C LEU A 12 -0.94 -18.74 -12.03
N ARG A 13 -1.84 -19.31 -11.21
CA ARG A 13 -1.89 -19.01 -9.77
C ARG A 13 -0.64 -19.52 -9.06
N GLY A 14 -0.21 -20.74 -9.34
CA GLY A 14 1.04 -21.31 -8.80
C GLY A 14 2.28 -20.53 -9.22
N LEU A 15 2.35 -20.08 -10.48
CA LEU A 15 3.45 -19.29 -11.01
C LEU A 15 3.46 -17.86 -10.45
N LYS A 16 2.28 -17.24 -10.26
CA LYS A 16 2.17 -15.96 -9.53
C LYS A 16 2.62 -16.09 -8.08
N ILE A 17 2.31 -17.21 -7.43
CA ILE A 17 2.76 -17.52 -6.06
C ILE A 17 4.28 -17.76 -6.05
N TYR A 18 4.80 -18.53 -6.99
CA TYR A 18 6.23 -18.84 -7.10
C TYR A 18 7.08 -17.61 -7.44
N ILE A 19 6.67 -16.77 -8.39
CA ILE A 19 7.38 -15.52 -8.72
C ILE A 19 7.29 -14.55 -7.53
N ARG A 20 6.14 -14.49 -6.86
CA ARG A 20 5.95 -13.71 -5.63
C ARG A 20 6.84 -14.21 -4.50
N GLU A 21 7.00 -15.52 -4.34
CA GLU A 21 7.86 -16.16 -3.35
C GLU A 21 9.35 -16.07 -3.70
N ALA A 22 9.72 -16.15 -4.98
CA ALA A 22 11.09 -16.00 -5.45
C ALA A 22 11.58 -14.56 -5.35
N PHE A 23 10.73 -13.58 -5.70
CA PHE A 23 10.99 -12.17 -5.47
C PHE A 23 11.03 -11.85 -3.96
N ARG A 24 10.14 -12.46 -3.16
CA ARG A 24 10.14 -12.34 -1.69
C ARG A 24 11.38 -12.95 -1.04
N ARG A 25 11.84 -14.11 -1.50
CA ARG A 25 13.12 -14.70 -1.06
C ARG A 25 14.29 -13.78 -1.42
N ARG A 26 14.28 -13.15 -2.60
CA ARG A 26 15.35 -12.25 -3.04
C ARG A 26 15.39 -10.94 -2.24
N LEU A 27 14.24 -10.41 -1.84
CA LEU A 27 14.16 -9.28 -0.90
C LEU A 27 14.61 -9.69 0.52
N ASN A 28 14.16 -10.85 1.00
CA ASN A 28 14.54 -11.37 2.31
C ASN A 28 16.05 -11.67 2.41
N THR A 29 16.70 -12.15 1.35
CA THR A 29 18.16 -12.34 1.36
C THR A 29 18.97 -11.04 1.34
N MET A 30 18.38 -9.91 0.92
CA MET A 30 19.04 -8.60 1.00
C MET A 30 18.83 -7.92 2.36
N PHE A 31 17.72 -8.20 3.05
CA PHE A 31 17.37 -7.56 4.33
C PHE A 31 17.69 -8.43 5.56
N TYR A 32 17.62 -9.76 5.49
CA TYR A 32 17.81 -10.70 6.61
C TYR A 32 19.15 -11.47 6.51
N GLY A 33 20.24 -10.75 6.28
CA GLY A 33 21.57 -11.27 6.55
C GLY A 33 21.88 -11.15 8.05
N ALA A 34 21.53 -12.17 8.83
CA ALA A 34 21.69 -12.30 10.29
C ALA A 34 20.59 -11.68 11.17
N MET A 35 19.98 -12.53 12.01
CA MET A 35 18.95 -12.16 12.99
C MET A 35 19.55 -11.45 14.20
N VAL A 36 19.72 -10.13 14.13
CA VAL A 36 19.93 -9.24 15.28
C VAL A 36 18.80 -8.21 15.30
N TRP A 37 18.33 -7.82 16.47
CA TRP A 37 17.35 -6.73 16.60
C TRP A 37 18.01 -5.43 16.14
N ASP A 38 17.79 -5.08 14.87
CA ASP A 38 18.39 -3.90 14.26
C ASP A 38 17.30 -2.83 14.03
N PRO A 39 17.21 -1.78 14.86
CA PRO A 39 16.24 -0.70 14.71
C PRO A 39 16.37 0.02 13.36
N TRP A 40 17.56 -0.05 12.73
CA TRP A 40 17.81 0.46 11.40
C TRP A 40 16.94 -0.20 10.33
N LEU A 41 16.66 -1.50 10.43
CA LEU A 41 15.81 -2.20 9.47
C LEU A 41 14.38 -1.66 9.50
N ILE A 42 13.85 -1.35 10.68
CA ILE A 42 12.50 -0.79 10.83
C ILE A 42 12.45 0.58 10.17
N VAL A 43 13.46 1.43 10.38
CA VAL A 43 13.55 2.75 9.74
C VAL A 43 13.63 2.60 8.21
N CYS A 44 14.47 1.71 7.70
CA CYS A 44 14.57 1.46 6.25
C CYS A 44 13.24 0.96 5.67
N GLN A 45 12.48 0.14 6.39
CA GLN A 45 11.14 -0.29 5.98
C GLN A 45 10.16 0.87 5.93
N ILE A 46 10.15 1.76 6.92
CA ILE A 46 9.34 2.99 6.91
C ILE A 46 9.70 3.81 5.67
N VAL A 47 10.98 4.15 5.50
CA VAL A 47 11.46 5.00 4.39
C VAL A 47 11.14 4.38 3.04
N CYS A 48 11.38 3.08 2.86
CA CYS A 48 11.06 2.37 1.63
C CYS A 48 9.56 2.43 1.32
N LEU A 49 8.71 2.22 2.33
CA LEU A 49 7.27 2.27 2.19
C LEU A 49 6.78 3.69 1.84
N GLN A 50 7.38 4.74 2.41
CA GLN A 50 7.11 6.13 2.02
C GLN A 50 7.44 6.35 0.54
N CYS A 51 8.66 6.00 0.12
CA CYS A 51 9.10 6.18 -1.26
C CYS A 51 8.17 5.46 -2.26
N LEU A 52 7.83 4.20 -1.97
CA LEU A 52 6.93 3.42 -2.81
C LEU A 52 5.52 4.03 -2.87
N TYR A 53 4.99 4.50 -1.75
CA TYR A 53 3.70 5.15 -1.72
C TYR A 53 3.69 6.43 -2.56
N TYR A 54 4.65 7.34 -2.37
CA TYR A 54 4.72 8.58 -3.15
C TYR A 54 5.00 8.33 -4.64
N LEU A 55 5.80 7.32 -4.99
CA LEU A 55 5.99 6.91 -6.38
C LEU A 55 4.71 6.38 -7.00
N SER A 56 3.95 5.56 -6.27
CA SER A 56 2.66 5.03 -6.75
C SER A 56 1.63 6.15 -6.92
N LEU A 57 1.55 7.08 -5.96
CA LEU A 57 0.70 8.26 -6.04
C LEU A 57 1.11 9.14 -7.22
N GLY A 58 2.41 9.36 -7.42
CA GLY A 58 3.05 9.97 -8.61
C GLY A 58 2.52 9.40 -9.90
N LEU A 59 2.64 8.09 -10.03
CA LEU A 59 2.26 7.34 -11.22
C LEU A 59 0.75 7.41 -11.48
N PHE A 60 -0.08 7.19 -10.46
CA PHE A 60 -1.54 7.24 -10.61
C PHE A 60 -2.04 8.64 -10.94
N MET A 61 -1.44 9.68 -10.33
CA MET A 61 -1.72 11.07 -10.70
C MET A 61 -1.29 11.38 -12.13
N TRP A 62 -0.12 10.92 -12.56
CA TRP A 62 0.33 11.10 -13.94
C TRP A 62 -0.63 10.45 -14.95
N ILE A 63 -1.11 9.25 -14.67
CA ILE A 63 -2.06 8.53 -15.54
C ILE A 63 -3.45 9.21 -15.55
N LEU A 64 -4.02 9.48 -14.37
CA LEU A 64 -5.41 9.94 -14.24
C LEU A 64 -5.53 11.45 -14.50
N VAL A 65 -4.64 12.25 -13.94
CA VAL A 65 -4.68 13.73 -14.00
C VAL A 65 -3.83 14.26 -15.14
N GLY A 66 -2.70 13.61 -15.48
CA GLY A 66 -1.85 14.02 -16.60
C GLY A 66 -2.53 13.94 -17.97
N SER A 67 -3.58 13.12 -18.11
CA SER A 67 -4.44 13.14 -19.31
C SER A 67 -5.34 14.37 -19.42
N ARG A 68 -5.49 15.14 -18.34
CA ARG A 68 -6.41 16.29 -18.23
C ARG A 68 -5.72 17.63 -18.05
N VAL A 69 -4.47 17.66 -17.57
CA VAL A 69 -3.75 18.90 -17.26
C VAL A 69 -2.34 18.88 -17.89
N PRO A 70 -1.92 19.94 -18.60
CA PRO A 70 -0.64 19.97 -19.31
C PRO A 70 0.61 20.10 -18.41
N ARG A 71 0.44 20.44 -17.12
CA ARG A 71 1.53 20.53 -16.14
C ARG A 71 1.11 19.92 -14.82
N LEU A 72 1.82 18.87 -14.40
CA LEU A 72 1.68 18.29 -13.07
C LEU A 72 2.62 19.02 -12.12
N THR A 73 2.06 19.87 -11.27
CA THR A 73 2.79 20.56 -10.21
C THR A 73 2.61 19.85 -8.86
N LEU A 74 3.59 20.00 -7.98
CA LEU A 74 3.56 19.54 -6.58
C LEU A 74 2.36 20.06 -5.77
N LEU A 75 1.74 21.14 -6.22
CA LEU A 75 0.49 21.67 -5.67
C LEU A 75 -0.65 20.65 -5.78
N TYR A 76 -0.76 19.89 -6.88
CA TYR A 76 -1.79 18.84 -6.98
C TYR A 76 -1.59 17.67 -6.00
N PHE A 77 -0.38 17.53 -5.42
CA PHE A 77 -0.06 16.51 -4.45
C PHE A 77 -0.41 16.91 -3.02
N PHE A 78 -0.13 18.16 -2.66
CA PHE A 78 -0.15 18.60 -1.26
C PHE A 78 -1.17 19.70 -0.96
N ASP A 79 -1.81 20.29 -1.98
CA ASP A 79 -2.81 21.35 -1.78
C ASP A 79 -4.20 20.76 -1.50
N TYR A 80 -4.75 21.13 -0.34
CA TYR A 80 -6.08 20.72 0.12
C TYR A 80 -7.21 21.33 -0.73
N SER A 81 -6.97 22.48 -1.38
CA SER A 81 -7.97 23.20 -2.17
C SER A 81 -8.33 22.47 -3.47
N MET A 82 -7.40 21.64 -3.98
CA MET A 82 -7.60 20.81 -5.18
C MET A 82 -8.41 19.54 -4.88
N LEU A 83 -8.50 19.12 -3.61
CA LEU A 83 -9.40 18.06 -3.16
C LEU A 83 -10.84 18.58 -2.97
N SER A 84 -11.43 19.04 -4.07
CA SER A 84 -12.82 19.49 -4.10
C SER A 84 -13.71 18.50 -4.86
N ALA A 85 -14.68 17.90 -4.16
CA ALA A 85 -15.63 16.93 -4.70
C ALA A 85 -16.61 17.51 -5.75
N SER A 86 -16.60 18.83 -5.96
CA SER A 86 -17.43 19.49 -6.97
C SER A 86 -16.81 19.47 -8.37
N THR A 87 -15.51 19.16 -8.49
CA THR A 87 -14.79 19.20 -9.78
C THR A 87 -14.42 17.82 -10.27
N VAL A 88 -14.53 17.58 -11.57
CA VAL A 88 -14.14 16.30 -12.20
C VAL A 88 -12.66 15.97 -11.95
N ALA A 89 -11.79 16.99 -11.89
CA ALA A 89 -10.38 16.83 -11.53
C ALA A 89 -10.21 16.31 -10.09
N GLY A 90 -10.98 16.83 -9.13
CA GLY A 90 -11.00 16.35 -7.75
C GLY A 90 -11.40 14.88 -7.62
N TRP A 91 -12.36 14.42 -8.42
CA TRP A 91 -12.73 12.99 -8.48
C TRP A 91 -11.59 12.11 -9.01
N CYS A 92 -10.85 12.57 -10.02
CA CYS A 92 -9.67 11.85 -10.51
C CYS A 92 -8.56 11.77 -9.45
N ILE A 93 -8.37 12.85 -8.67
CA ILE A 93 -7.44 12.91 -7.54
C ILE A 93 -7.85 11.92 -6.45
N LEU A 94 -9.13 11.91 -6.04
CA LEU A 94 -9.68 10.97 -5.06
C LEU A 94 -9.50 9.52 -5.51
N ALA A 95 -9.75 9.23 -6.79
CA ALA A 95 -9.51 7.91 -7.36
C ALA A 95 -8.02 7.54 -7.30
N ALA A 96 -7.11 8.45 -7.65
CA ALA A 96 -5.67 8.23 -7.57
C ALA A 96 -5.22 7.92 -6.13
N PHE A 97 -5.72 8.67 -5.14
CA PHE A 97 -5.45 8.41 -3.71
C PHE A 97 -5.96 7.03 -3.29
N PHE A 98 -7.15 6.63 -3.71
CA PHE A 98 -7.71 5.32 -3.40
C PHE A 98 -6.88 4.18 -4.01
N PHE A 99 -6.51 4.27 -5.30
CA PHE A 99 -5.63 3.28 -5.92
C PHE A 99 -4.24 3.24 -5.28
N SER A 100 -3.73 4.39 -4.85
CA SER A 100 -2.45 4.47 -4.12
C SER A 100 -2.54 3.83 -2.74
N ALA A 101 -3.66 4.00 -2.02
CA ALA A 101 -3.91 3.32 -0.75
C ALA A 101 -3.99 1.80 -0.92
N LEU A 102 -4.63 1.31 -1.99
CA LEU A 102 -4.66 -0.12 -2.33
C LEU A 102 -3.27 -0.66 -2.67
N ALA A 103 -2.48 0.09 -3.45
CA ALA A 103 -1.08 -0.26 -3.73
C ALA A 103 -0.24 -0.27 -2.45
N GLY A 104 -0.43 0.72 -1.57
CA GLY A 104 0.17 0.83 -0.24
C GLY A 104 -0.13 -0.38 0.66
N ALA A 105 -1.39 -0.83 0.71
CA ALA A 105 -1.77 -2.06 1.41
C ALA A 105 -1.05 -3.29 0.83
N GLY A 106 -0.86 -3.32 -0.50
CA GLY A 106 -0.05 -4.31 -1.18
C GLY A 106 1.41 -4.29 -0.71
N TYR A 107 2.05 -3.12 -0.71
CA TYR A 107 3.43 -2.96 -0.24
C TYR A 107 3.59 -3.35 1.23
N MET A 108 2.64 -3.00 2.09
CA MET A 108 2.60 -3.44 3.49
C MET A 108 2.58 -4.95 3.62
N PHE A 109 1.74 -5.64 2.83
CA PHE A 109 1.71 -7.10 2.81
C PHE A 109 3.05 -7.72 2.32
N PHE A 110 3.86 -6.98 1.57
CA PHE A 110 5.19 -7.42 1.14
C PHE A 110 6.28 -7.17 2.17
N LEU A 111 6.27 -5.99 2.82
CA LEU A 111 7.32 -5.55 3.73
C LEU A 111 7.10 -6.01 5.18
N ILE A 112 5.85 -6.13 5.62
CA ILE A 112 5.51 -6.38 7.03
C ILE A 112 5.18 -7.86 7.23
N GLU A 113 5.90 -8.49 8.15
CA GLU A 113 5.71 -9.90 8.49
C GLU A 113 4.68 -10.09 9.62
N ARG A 114 4.44 -9.07 10.46
CA ARG A 114 3.57 -9.14 11.64
C ARG A 114 2.42 -8.12 11.60
N ALA A 115 1.17 -8.62 11.60
CA ALA A 115 -0.05 -7.81 11.50
C ALA A 115 -0.15 -6.69 12.56
N LYS A 116 0.28 -6.96 13.80
CA LYS A 116 0.15 -6.04 14.94
C LYS A 116 0.91 -4.72 14.78
N LYS A 117 1.80 -4.61 13.79
CA LYS A 117 2.57 -3.38 13.51
C LYS A 117 2.08 -2.63 12.27
N CYS A 118 1.16 -3.20 11.51
CA CYS A 118 0.67 -2.61 10.27
C CYS A 118 0.00 -1.25 10.49
N LEU A 119 -0.81 -1.12 11.55
CA LEU A 119 -1.46 0.13 11.91
C LEU A 119 -0.44 1.22 12.24
N ASP A 120 0.61 0.90 13.01
CA ASP A 120 1.68 1.86 13.36
C ASP A 120 2.35 2.41 12.10
N PHE A 121 2.72 1.55 11.14
CA PHE A 121 3.33 1.97 9.88
C PHE A 121 2.38 2.82 9.03
N ALA A 122 1.09 2.46 8.94
CA ALA A 122 0.11 3.20 8.15
C ALA A 122 -0.13 4.58 8.77
N ALA A 123 -0.25 4.64 10.10
CA ALA A 123 -0.36 5.89 10.84
C ALA A 123 0.84 6.80 10.58
N THR A 124 2.08 6.29 10.66
CA THR A 124 3.27 7.12 10.38
C THR A 124 3.27 7.70 8.96
N LEU A 125 2.77 6.97 7.96
CA LEU A 125 2.62 7.46 6.59
C LEU A 125 1.65 8.61 6.47
N TYR A 126 0.44 8.46 7.00
CA TYR A 126 -0.57 9.51 6.90
C TYR A 126 -0.24 10.71 7.80
N ILE A 127 0.47 10.52 8.92
CA ILE A 127 0.99 11.62 9.75
C ILE A 127 2.03 12.44 8.98
N ILE A 128 2.99 11.78 8.31
CA ILE A 128 3.99 12.47 7.49
C ILE A 128 3.31 13.20 6.32
N HIS A 129 2.33 12.56 5.68
CA HIS A 129 1.56 13.18 4.60
C HIS A 129 0.82 14.44 5.09
N LEU A 130 0.19 14.37 6.26
CA LEU A 130 -0.46 15.52 6.93
C LEU A 130 0.56 16.63 7.21
N PHE A 131 1.76 16.30 7.70
CA PHE A 131 2.81 17.30 7.97
C PHE A 131 3.29 18.00 6.69
N LEU A 132 3.44 17.25 5.59
CA LEU A 132 3.77 17.83 4.29
C LEU A 132 2.64 18.73 3.77
N CYS A 133 1.38 18.31 3.87
CA CYS A 133 0.23 19.16 3.53
C CYS A 133 0.21 20.45 4.37
N LEU A 134 0.54 20.39 5.65
CA LEU A 134 0.64 21.57 6.53
C LEU A 134 1.71 22.56 6.04
N ILE A 135 2.87 22.08 5.58
CA ILE A 135 3.96 22.93 5.09
C ILE A 135 3.61 23.58 3.75
N TYR A 136 2.99 22.83 2.83
CA TYR A 136 2.75 23.30 1.46
C TYR A 136 1.46 24.11 1.29
N GLY A 137 0.38 23.74 2.00
CA GLY A 137 -0.94 24.35 1.87
C GLY A 137 -1.44 25.06 3.12
N GLY A 138 -0.75 24.93 4.26
CA GLY A 138 -1.27 25.40 5.55
C GLY A 138 -2.29 24.44 6.17
N TRP A 139 -3.10 24.92 7.11
CA TRP A 139 -4.02 24.07 7.87
C TRP A 139 -5.18 23.54 7.01
N PRO A 140 -5.34 22.22 6.84
CA PRO A 140 -6.41 21.66 6.02
C PRO A 140 -7.76 21.81 6.74
N SER A 141 -8.54 22.81 6.36
CA SER A 141 -9.90 23.04 6.86
C SER A 141 -10.99 22.27 6.08
N SER A 142 -10.61 21.54 5.02
CA SER A 142 -11.54 20.79 4.16
C SER A 142 -11.90 19.43 4.75
N VAL A 143 -13.19 19.19 5.00
CA VAL A 143 -13.71 17.88 5.46
C VAL A 143 -13.41 16.77 4.44
N THR A 144 -13.46 17.06 3.14
CA THR A 144 -13.16 16.09 2.08
C THR A 144 -11.72 15.58 2.17
N TRP A 145 -10.79 16.45 2.57
CA TRP A 145 -9.40 16.06 2.80
C TRP A 145 -9.27 15.10 3.99
N TRP A 146 -9.93 15.41 5.11
CA TRP A 146 -9.93 14.53 6.29
C TRP A 146 -10.57 13.17 6.01
N VAL A 147 -11.71 13.15 5.30
CA VAL A 147 -12.39 11.91 4.93
C VAL A 147 -11.54 11.08 3.98
N SER A 148 -10.94 11.68 2.95
CA SER A 148 -10.11 10.93 1.98
C SER A 148 -8.87 10.33 2.64
N ASN A 149 -8.17 11.08 3.50
CA ASN A 149 -7.02 10.57 4.26
C ASN A 149 -7.43 9.52 5.29
N GLY A 150 -8.54 9.73 6.00
CA GLY A 150 -9.09 8.76 6.95
C GLY A 150 -9.51 7.45 6.29
N VAL A 151 -10.19 7.52 5.14
CA VAL A 151 -10.58 6.35 4.33
C VAL A 151 -9.33 5.66 3.77
N GLY A 152 -8.34 6.41 3.29
CA GLY A 152 -7.07 5.85 2.82
C GLY A 152 -6.30 5.12 3.93
N LEU A 153 -6.21 5.71 5.12
CA LEU A 153 -5.59 5.11 6.30
C LEU A 153 -6.34 3.84 6.72
N ALA A 154 -7.66 3.92 6.84
CA ALA A 154 -8.49 2.76 7.20
C ALA A 154 -8.38 1.64 6.15
N ALA A 155 -8.44 1.98 4.86
CA ALA A 155 -8.28 0.99 3.78
C ALA A 155 -6.91 0.33 3.85
N MET A 156 -5.84 1.11 4.00
CA MET A 156 -4.48 0.59 4.07
C MET A 156 -4.25 -0.29 5.30
N ALA A 157 -4.72 0.14 6.48
CA ALA A 157 -4.61 -0.59 7.74
C ALA A 157 -5.46 -1.86 7.73
N LEU A 158 -6.75 -1.78 7.42
CA LEU A 158 -7.66 -2.93 7.45
C LEU A 158 -7.29 -3.97 6.38
N LEU A 159 -6.96 -3.54 5.16
CA LEU A 159 -6.53 -4.48 4.12
C LEU A 159 -5.18 -5.10 4.45
N GLY A 160 -4.24 -4.31 5.00
CA GLY A 160 -2.94 -4.82 5.45
C GLY A 160 -3.10 -5.87 6.54
N GLU A 161 -3.86 -5.57 7.59
CA GLU A 161 -4.18 -6.49 8.68
C GLU A 161 -4.90 -7.74 8.19
N TRP A 162 -5.93 -7.59 7.36
CA TRP A 162 -6.70 -8.71 6.84
C TRP A 162 -5.86 -9.66 5.97
N LEU A 163 -4.98 -9.11 5.12
CA LEU A 163 -4.06 -9.91 4.32
C LEU A 163 -3.03 -10.63 5.19
N CYS A 164 -2.52 -9.98 6.24
CA CYS A 164 -1.60 -10.60 7.19
C CYS A 164 -2.27 -11.72 8.00
N ILE A 165 -3.49 -11.53 8.49
CA ILE A 165 -4.25 -12.56 9.20
C ILE A 165 -4.52 -13.77 8.30
N ARG A 166 -4.88 -13.53 7.03
CA ARG A 166 -5.06 -14.60 6.04
C ARG A 166 -3.78 -15.39 5.76
N ARG A 167 -2.61 -14.79 5.93
CA ARG A 167 -1.31 -15.47 5.80
C ARG A 167 -1.03 -16.35 7.01
N GLU A 168 -1.18 -15.79 8.21
CA GLU A 168 -1.01 -16.53 9.47
C GLU A 168 -1.88 -17.80 9.51
N LEU A 169 -3.14 -17.70 9.06
CA LEU A 169 -4.06 -18.83 8.99
C LEU A 169 -3.67 -19.91 7.97
N ARG A 170 -2.85 -19.60 6.96
CA ARG A 170 -2.36 -20.59 5.98
C ARG A 170 -1.11 -21.32 6.43
N ASP A 171 -0.32 -20.69 7.30
CA ASP A 171 0.92 -21.27 7.82
C ASP A 171 0.67 -22.28 8.96
N ILE A 172 -0.60 -22.51 9.33
CA ILE A 172 -1.04 -23.63 10.17
C ILE A 172 -1.54 -24.77 9.25
N PRO A 173 -0.65 -25.61 8.65
CA PRO A 173 -1.10 -26.87 8.11
C PRO A 173 -1.58 -27.73 9.28
N ILE A 174 -2.77 -28.27 9.11
CA ILE A 174 -3.47 -29.17 10.03
C ILE A 174 -2.64 -30.46 10.17
N ARG A 175 -1.57 -30.45 10.99
CA ARG A 175 -0.97 -31.65 11.60
C ARG A 175 -1.85 -32.23 12.71
N ALA A 176 -3.13 -31.84 12.78
CA ALA A 176 -4.11 -32.35 13.73
C ALA A 176 -4.84 -33.61 13.21
N ARG A 177 -4.38 -34.25 12.14
CA ARG A 177 -5.01 -35.48 11.60
C ARG A 177 -4.01 -36.58 11.27
N ALA A 178 -3.02 -36.77 12.13
CA ALA A 178 -2.13 -37.92 12.11
C ALA A 178 -1.94 -38.48 13.53
N SER A 179 -3.05 -38.80 14.22
CA SER A 179 -3.05 -39.65 15.41
C SER A 179 -4.49 -40.00 15.81
N VAL A 180 -5.22 -40.72 14.95
CA VAL A 180 -6.25 -41.70 15.38
C VAL A 180 -6.26 -42.81 14.33
#